data_AF-A0AAN8M4E4-F1
#
_entry.id   AF-A0AAN8M4E4-F1
#
_cell.length_a   1.000
_cell.length_b   1.000
_cell.length_c   1.000
_cell.angle_alpha   90.00
_cell.angle_beta   90.00
_cell.angle_gamma   90.00
#
_symmetry.space_group_name_H-M   'P 1'
#
loop_
_entity.id
_entity.type
_entity.pdbx_description
1 polymer ?
#
loop_
_entity_poly.entity_id
_entity_poly.type
_entity_poly.pdbx_seq_one_letter_code
_entity_poly.pdbx_strand_id
1 'polypeptide(L)'
;MTEVYLLFFQATVPTFTSFNLLLQREQSSIFLLHDEMVKFARKLCSKFMVPAALQCHEEPCEIAFKEKANHLPGRKLNIGFTTRAKLNRLLDEGDITPQQVDSFHEAVLCFLTSAVDYALKKLPLEEPLIKHAQFVDVRQRAESDIEDVLYFVERFPHHLPYHGPEEHDLLGEEFLNDQTMPMISLQD
;
A
#
# COMPACT_ATOMS: atom_id res chain seq x y z
N MET A 1 -29.22 5.08 11.13
CA MET A 1 -27.96 5.56 10.50
C MET A 1 -26.69 5.16 11.26
N THR A 2 -26.58 5.31 12.58
CA THR A 2 -25.37 4.95 13.35
C THR A 2 -24.86 3.54 13.06
N GLU A 3 -25.74 2.55 13.06
CA GLU A 3 -25.40 1.16 12.72
C GLU A 3 -24.77 1.02 11.32
N VAL A 4 -25.23 1.80 10.33
CA VAL A 4 -24.65 1.80 8.98
C VAL A 4 -23.21 2.29 9.01
N TYR A 5 -22.92 3.36 9.75
CA TYR A 5 -21.54 3.85 9.89
C TYR A 5 -20.63 2.82 10.60
N LEU A 6 -21.13 2.15 11.63
CA LEU A 6 -20.36 1.10 12.32
C LEU A 6 -20.07 -0.09 11.39
N LEU A 7 -21.05 -0.52 10.59
CA LEU A 7 -20.86 -1.57 9.58
C LEU A 7 -19.85 -1.15 8.50
N PHE A 8 -19.88 0.12 8.08
CA PHE A 8 -18.88 0.67 7.16
C PHE A 8 -17.47 0.59 7.75
N PHE A 9 -17.29 0.99 9.01
CA PHE A 9 -16.00 0.88 9.69
C PHE A 9 -15.57 -0.57 9.83
N GLN A 10 -16.47 -1.48 10.21
CA GLN A 10 -16.19 -2.92 10.27
C GLN A 10 -15.67 -3.46 8.93
N ALA A 11 -16.21 -2.99 7.80
CA ALA A 11 -15.76 -3.38 6.46
C ALA A 11 -14.45 -2.69 6.01
N THR A 12 -14.12 -1.53 6.58
CA THR A 12 -13.03 -0.67 6.10
C THR A 12 -11.75 -0.79 6.93
N VAL A 13 -11.87 -0.94 8.26
CA VAL A 13 -10.74 -1.11 9.18
C VAL A 13 -9.78 -2.23 8.76
N PRO A 14 -10.23 -3.41 8.28
CA PRO A 14 -9.32 -4.47 7.84
C PRO A 14 -8.31 -4.04 6.76
N THR A 15 -8.62 -3.00 5.97
CA THR A 15 -7.69 -2.45 4.98
C THR A 15 -6.45 -1.80 5.61
N PHE A 16 -6.57 -1.33 6.86
CA PHE A 16 -5.45 -0.78 7.63
C PHE A 16 -4.71 -1.85 8.41
N THR A 17 -5.41 -2.91 8.83
CA THR A 17 -4.87 -3.94 9.72
C THR A 17 -3.63 -4.63 9.14
N SER A 18 -3.65 -5.05 7.87
CA SER A 18 -2.53 -5.79 7.27
C SER A 18 -1.22 -5.01 7.33
N PHE A 19 -1.24 -3.74 6.91
CA PHE A 19 -0.06 -2.87 6.95
C PHE A 19 0.35 -2.51 8.39
N ASN A 20 -0.62 -2.26 9.28
CA ASN A 20 -0.31 -1.99 10.69
C ASN A 20 0.36 -3.19 11.39
N LEU A 21 -0.09 -4.42 11.08
CA LEU A 21 0.52 -5.63 11.65
C LEU A 21 1.97 -5.81 11.17
N LEU A 22 2.29 -5.42 9.92
CA LEU A 22 3.67 -5.40 9.43
C LEU A 22 4.54 -4.44 10.25
N LEU A 23 4.07 -3.22 10.50
CA LEU A 23 4.77 -2.22 11.31
C LEU A 23 4.95 -2.62 12.77
N GLN A 24 4.12 -3.56 13.26
CA GLN A 24 4.14 -4.05 14.63
C GLN A 24 4.94 -5.36 14.80
N ARG A 25 5.58 -5.87 13.73
CA ARG A 25 6.41 -7.07 13.84
C ARG A 25 7.65 -6.81 14.68
N GLU A 26 8.03 -7.80 15.48
CA GLU A 26 9.26 -7.77 16.26
C GLU A 26 10.50 -7.97 15.37
N GLN A 27 10.36 -8.74 14.30
CA GLN A 27 11.45 -9.01 13.35
C GLN A 27 11.60 -7.86 12.35
N SER A 28 12.86 -7.55 12.00
CA SER A 28 13.14 -6.57 10.94
C SER A 28 12.53 -7.04 9.62
N SER A 29 11.73 -6.19 9.01
CA SER A 29 11.04 -6.45 7.73
C SER A 29 11.11 -5.22 6.82
N ILE A 30 12.19 -4.43 6.93
CA ILE A 30 12.34 -3.15 6.21
C ILE A 30 12.20 -3.33 4.69
N PHE A 31 12.70 -4.45 4.16
CA PHE A 31 12.63 -4.84 2.75
C PHE A 31 11.20 -5.03 2.22
N LEU A 32 10.23 -5.25 3.11
CA LEU A 32 8.81 -5.37 2.75
C LEU A 32 8.09 -4.02 2.77
N LEU A 33 8.65 -3.00 3.44
CA LEU A 33 7.90 -1.79 3.76
C LEU A 33 7.49 -1.02 2.51
N HIS A 34 8.38 -0.87 1.53
CA HIS A 34 8.08 -0.11 0.31
C HIS A 34 6.85 -0.67 -0.41
N ASP A 35 6.92 -1.95 -0.80
CA ASP A 35 5.86 -2.65 -1.51
C ASP A 35 4.55 -2.69 -0.71
N GLU A 36 4.61 -2.93 0.61
CA GLU A 36 3.42 -2.97 1.44
C GLU A 36 2.79 -1.57 1.65
N MET A 37 3.57 -0.49 1.67
CA MET A 37 3.06 0.88 1.64
C MET A 37 2.33 1.18 0.33
N VAL A 38 2.92 0.80 -0.81
CA VAL A 38 2.34 0.95 -2.15
C VAL A 38 1.02 0.20 -2.25
N LYS A 39 1.01 -1.07 -1.85
CA LYS A 39 -0.20 -1.92 -1.80
C LYS A 39 -1.28 -1.32 -0.91
N PHE A 40 -0.92 -0.85 0.28
CA PHE A 40 -1.85 -0.22 1.21
C PHE A 40 -2.51 1.03 0.63
N ALA A 41 -1.72 1.95 0.07
CA ALA A 41 -2.22 3.17 -0.56
C ALA A 41 -3.18 2.83 -1.73
N ARG A 42 -2.77 1.92 -2.63
CA ARG A 42 -3.60 1.47 -3.75
C ARG A 42 -4.89 0.81 -3.30
N LYS A 43 -4.85 0.00 -2.23
CA LYS A 43 -6.03 -0.68 -1.68
C LYS A 43 -7.03 0.30 -1.07
N LEU A 44 -6.56 1.37 -0.45
CA LEU A 44 -7.42 2.45 0.01
C LEU A 44 -8.08 3.18 -1.17
N CYS A 45 -7.29 3.56 -2.18
CA CYS A 45 -7.79 4.21 -3.38
C CYS A 45 -8.85 3.36 -4.11
N SER A 46 -8.64 2.04 -4.20
CA SER A 46 -9.58 1.12 -4.86
C SER A 46 -10.97 1.06 -4.23
N LYS A 47 -11.17 1.62 -3.04
CA LYS A 47 -12.50 1.69 -2.42
C LYS A 47 -13.39 2.78 -3.03
N PHE A 48 -12.82 3.79 -3.67
CA PHE A 48 -13.57 4.93 -4.20
C PHE A 48 -13.16 5.35 -5.61
N MET A 49 -12.04 4.87 -6.15
CA MET A 49 -11.57 5.18 -7.50
C MET A 49 -11.97 4.12 -8.52
N VAL A 50 -12.11 4.55 -9.78
CA VAL A 50 -12.28 3.62 -10.90
C VAL A 50 -10.98 2.85 -11.16
N PRO A 51 -11.03 1.54 -11.49
CA PRO A 51 -9.83 0.74 -11.72
C PRO A 51 -8.89 1.31 -12.78
N ALA A 52 -9.44 1.88 -13.87
CA ALA A 52 -8.65 2.47 -14.94
C ALA A 52 -7.71 3.59 -14.44
N ALA A 53 -8.20 4.46 -13.54
CA ALA A 53 -7.40 5.55 -12.99
C ALA A 53 -6.30 5.08 -12.03
N LEU A 54 -6.41 3.86 -11.48
CA LEU A 54 -5.39 3.26 -10.61
C LEU A 54 -4.30 2.54 -11.40
N GLN A 55 -4.60 2.09 -12.62
CA GLN A 55 -3.67 1.39 -13.49
C GLN A 55 -2.75 2.34 -14.28
N CYS A 56 -3.07 3.63 -14.35
CA CYS A 56 -2.31 4.61 -15.12
C CYS A 56 -0.96 5.02 -14.52
N HIS A 57 -0.71 4.72 -13.24
CA HIS A 57 0.49 5.16 -12.52
C HIS A 57 1.13 4.00 -11.78
N GLU A 58 2.46 3.91 -11.80
CA GLU A 58 3.25 2.93 -11.04
C GLU A 58 3.49 3.39 -9.59
N GLU A 59 3.65 4.69 -9.37
CA GLU A 59 3.87 5.26 -8.04
C GLU A 59 2.55 5.75 -7.41
N PRO A 60 2.25 5.39 -6.14
CA PRO A 60 1.02 5.83 -5.46
C PRO A 60 0.87 7.35 -5.35
N CYS A 61 1.99 8.07 -5.29
CA CYS A 61 2.10 9.51 -5.14
C CYS A 61 1.48 10.26 -6.33
N GLU A 62 1.53 9.64 -7.51
CA GLU A 62 1.05 10.22 -8.76
C GLU A 62 -0.44 9.97 -9.01
N ILE A 63 -1.06 9.10 -8.21
CA ILE A 63 -2.49 8.80 -8.35
C ILE A 63 -3.28 10.08 -8.10
N ALA A 64 -3.99 10.55 -9.13
CA ALA A 64 -4.85 11.72 -9.07
C ALA A 64 -6.17 11.42 -8.30
N PHE A 65 -6.05 11.03 -7.03
CA PHE A 65 -7.16 10.56 -6.18
C PHE A 65 -8.12 11.67 -5.75
N LYS A 66 -7.74 12.95 -5.93
CA LYS A 66 -8.61 14.11 -5.66
C LYS A 66 -9.49 14.46 -6.86
N GLU A 67 -9.16 13.97 -8.06
CA GLU A 67 -9.92 14.24 -9.26
C GLU A 67 -11.23 13.45 -9.27
N LYS A 68 -12.35 14.18 -9.22
CA LYS A 68 -13.69 13.57 -9.19
C LYS A 68 -13.98 12.71 -10.42
N ALA A 69 -13.36 13.01 -11.56
CA ALA A 69 -13.47 12.22 -12.78
C ALA A 69 -12.93 10.78 -12.60
N ASN A 70 -12.03 10.57 -11.64
CA ASN A 70 -11.43 9.28 -11.33
C ASN A 70 -12.21 8.52 -10.25
N HIS A 71 -13.29 9.07 -9.71
CA HIS A 71 -14.09 8.45 -8.65
C HIS A 71 -15.15 7.51 -9.23
N LEU A 72 -15.50 6.48 -8.47
CA LEU A 72 -16.63 5.62 -8.77
C LEU A 72 -17.93 6.45 -8.78
N PRO A 73 -18.79 6.28 -9.79
CA PRO A 73 -19.98 7.11 -9.92
C PRO A 73 -21.04 6.76 -8.85
N GLY A 74 -21.62 7.78 -8.23
CA GLY A 74 -22.78 7.67 -7.35
C GLY A 74 -22.57 6.73 -6.15
N ARG A 75 -23.51 5.79 -5.94
CA ARG A 75 -23.55 4.87 -4.78
C ARG A 75 -22.70 3.60 -4.94
N LYS A 76 -21.74 3.62 -5.88
CA LYS A 76 -20.88 2.47 -6.21
C LYS A 76 -19.61 2.35 -5.36
N LEU A 77 -19.39 3.27 -4.41
CA LEU A 77 -18.29 3.18 -3.44
C LEU A 77 -18.25 1.82 -2.75
N ASN A 78 -17.05 1.30 -2.47
CA ASN A 78 -16.91 0.05 -1.74
C ASN A 78 -17.10 0.28 -0.23
N ILE A 79 -18.35 0.17 0.23
CA ILE A 79 -18.76 0.33 1.63
C ILE A 79 -18.92 -1.00 2.39
N GLY A 80 -18.65 -2.14 1.72
CA GLY A 80 -18.95 -3.48 2.23
C GLY A 80 -20.38 -3.95 1.97
N PHE A 81 -20.56 -5.27 1.81
CA PHE A 81 -21.86 -5.87 1.49
C PHE A 81 -22.89 -5.70 2.61
N THR A 82 -22.50 -5.93 3.87
CA THR A 82 -23.39 -5.80 5.03
C THR A 82 -23.91 -4.37 5.19
N THR A 83 -23.02 -3.39 5.07
CA THR A 83 -23.36 -1.96 5.09
C THR A 83 -24.36 -1.62 4.00
N ARG A 84 -24.11 -2.06 2.76
CA ARG A 84 -24.99 -1.83 1.62
C ARG A 84 -26.37 -2.48 1.82
N ALA A 85 -26.41 -3.72 2.29
CA ALA A 85 -27.66 -4.43 2.56
C ALA A 85 -28.48 -3.70 3.64
N LYS A 86 -27.85 -3.26 4.73
CA LYS A 86 -28.53 -2.49 5.79
C LYS A 86 -29.04 -1.14 5.27
N LEU A 87 -28.23 -0.43 4.51
CA LEU A 87 -28.59 0.89 3.96
C LEU A 87 -29.78 0.79 3.00
N ASN A 88 -29.78 -0.21 2.12
CA ASN A 88 -30.90 -0.46 1.20
C ASN A 88 -32.17 -0.85 1.97
N ARG A 89 -32.06 -1.74 2.96
CA ARG A 89 -33.20 -2.14 3.79
C ARG A 89 -33.86 -0.95 4.49
N LEU A 90 -33.07 -0.08 5.12
CA LEU A 90 -33.59 1.12 5.79
C LEU A 90 -34.29 2.07 4.82
N LEU A 91 -33.79 2.17 3.57
CA LEU A 91 -34.40 3.00 2.54
C LEU A 91 -35.75 2.40 2.08
N ASP A 92 -35.79 1.08 1.89
CA ASP A 92 -37.00 0.36 1.46
C ASP A 92 -38.09 0.37 2.54
N GLU A 93 -37.69 0.32 3.82
CA GLU A 93 -38.59 0.42 4.98
C GLU A 93 -39.08 1.86 5.23
N GLY A 94 -38.50 2.86 4.57
CA GLY A 94 -38.83 4.27 4.75
C GLY A 94 -38.23 4.90 6.02
N ASP A 95 -37.36 4.18 6.73
CA ASP A 95 -36.65 4.65 7.93
C ASP A 95 -35.61 5.74 7.62
N ILE A 96 -35.17 5.80 6.36
CA ILE A 96 -34.26 6.83 5.87
C ILE A 96 -34.68 7.36 4.50
N THR A 97 -34.27 8.58 4.18
CA THR A 97 -34.54 9.23 2.90
C THR A 97 -33.41 9.02 1.88
N PRO A 98 -33.69 9.18 0.56
CA PRO A 98 -32.64 9.20 -0.45
C PRO A 98 -31.53 10.22 -0.15
N GLN A 99 -31.86 11.39 0.40
CA GLN A 99 -30.89 12.43 0.77
C GLN A 99 -29.95 11.97 1.89
N GLN A 100 -30.44 11.20 2.87
CA GLN A 100 -29.59 10.61 3.91
C GLN A 100 -28.63 9.56 3.34
N VAL A 101 -29.07 8.82 2.33
CA VAL A 101 -28.19 7.87 1.62
C VAL A 101 -27.09 8.60 0.85
N ASP A 102 -27.42 9.69 0.17
CA ASP A 102 -26.43 10.50 -0.56
C ASP A 102 -25.44 11.15 0.40
N SER A 103 -25.93 11.72 1.51
CA SER A 103 -25.09 12.29 2.57
C SER A 103 -24.13 11.26 3.17
N PHE A 104 -24.58 10.01 3.34
CA PHE A 104 -23.72 8.91 3.79
C PHE A 104 -22.61 8.61 2.80
N HIS A 105 -22.90 8.53 1.49
CA HIS A 105 -21.88 8.28 0.48
C HIS A 105 -20.88 9.43 0.36
N GLU A 106 -21.34 10.68 0.49
CA GLU A 106 -20.45 11.85 0.53
C GLU A 106 -19.51 11.80 1.75
N ALA A 107 -20.04 11.46 2.93
CA ALA A 107 -19.24 11.29 4.14
C ALA A 107 -18.20 10.15 3.99
N VAL A 108 -18.58 9.02 3.40
CA VAL A 108 -17.67 7.91 3.10
C VAL A 108 -16.57 8.35 2.13
N LEU A 109 -16.92 9.06 1.06
CA LEU A 109 -15.94 9.55 0.09
C LEU A 109 -14.95 10.51 0.77
N CYS A 110 -15.46 11.47 1.55
CA CYS A 110 -14.64 12.41 2.31
C CYS A 110 -13.67 11.67 3.26
N PHE A 111 -14.15 10.66 3.99
CA PHE A 111 -13.33 9.83 4.85
C PHE A 111 -12.21 9.12 4.07
N LEU A 112 -12.55 8.42 2.97
CA LEU A 112 -11.58 7.65 2.20
C LEU A 112 -10.55 8.54 1.50
N THR A 113 -10.96 9.68 0.93
CA THR A 113 -10.05 10.66 0.34
C THR A 113 -9.11 11.24 1.40
N SER A 114 -9.62 11.53 2.60
CA SER A 114 -8.80 12.03 3.72
C SER A 114 -7.82 10.97 4.23
N ALA A 115 -8.22 9.70 4.27
CA ALA A 115 -7.34 8.61 4.67
C ALA A 115 -6.19 8.41 3.68
N VAL A 116 -6.44 8.48 2.37
CA VAL A 116 -5.40 8.44 1.33
C VAL A 116 -4.47 9.65 1.44
N ASP A 117 -5.02 10.87 1.56
CA ASP A 117 -4.22 12.08 1.70
C ASP A 117 -3.32 12.03 2.94
N TYR A 118 -3.83 11.51 4.06
CA TYR A 118 -3.05 11.28 5.27
C TYR A 118 -1.95 10.22 5.05
N ALA A 119 -2.29 9.09 4.45
CA ALA A 119 -1.33 8.01 4.19
C ALA A 119 -0.17 8.50 3.31
N LEU A 120 -0.46 9.13 2.17
CA LEU A 120 0.58 9.62 1.25
C LEU A 120 1.46 10.72 1.87
N LYS A 121 0.93 11.50 2.83
CA LYS A 121 1.70 12.52 3.57
C LYS A 121 2.59 11.95 4.67
N LYS A 122 2.26 10.77 5.20
CA LYS A 122 2.91 10.21 6.39
C LYS A 122 3.77 9.00 6.10
N LEU A 123 3.49 8.27 5.04
CA LEU A 123 4.29 7.15 4.60
C LEU A 123 5.55 7.67 3.90
N PRO A 124 6.74 7.16 4.26
CA PRO A 124 8.00 7.51 3.61
C PRO A 124 8.14 6.78 2.26
N LEU A 125 7.18 6.99 1.34
CA LEU A 125 7.18 6.34 0.03
C LEU A 125 8.42 6.70 -0.80
N GLU A 126 8.94 7.93 -0.64
CA GLU A 126 10.11 8.41 -1.38
C GLU A 126 11.44 8.23 -0.61
N GLU A 127 11.47 7.51 0.51
CA GLU A 127 12.70 7.28 1.26
C GLU A 127 13.62 6.29 0.51
N PRO A 128 14.80 6.73 0.00
CA PRO A 128 15.65 5.87 -0.81
C PRO A 128 16.12 4.63 -0.05
N LEU A 129 16.37 4.74 1.26
CA LEU A 129 16.79 3.57 2.06
C LEU A 129 15.73 2.48 2.05
N ILE A 130 14.45 2.83 2.07
CA ILE A 130 13.34 1.87 2.09
C ILE A 130 13.12 1.29 0.68
N LYS A 131 13.27 2.10 -0.38
CA LYS A 131 13.21 1.63 -1.77
C LYS A 131 14.34 0.65 -2.07
N HIS A 132 15.59 1.03 -1.80
CA HIS A 132 16.73 0.16 -2.05
C HIS A 132 16.74 -1.07 -1.15
N ALA A 133 16.15 -1.08 0.05
CA ALA A 133 16.14 -2.26 0.92
C ALA A 133 15.43 -3.50 0.34
N GLN A 134 14.69 -3.37 -0.78
CA GLN A 134 13.92 -4.44 -1.38
C GLN A 134 14.77 -5.63 -1.85
N PHE A 135 16.06 -5.42 -2.19
CA PHE A 135 16.95 -6.52 -2.63
C PHE A 135 17.17 -7.61 -1.57
N VAL A 136 16.92 -7.30 -0.29
CA VAL A 136 17.01 -8.28 0.81
C VAL A 136 15.85 -9.30 0.75
N ASP A 137 14.79 -9.02 -0.01
CA ASP A 137 13.72 -9.98 -0.24
C ASP A 137 14.21 -11.12 -1.16
N VAL A 138 14.54 -12.26 -0.55
CA VAL A 138 14.95 -13.49 -1.25
C VAL A 138 13.95 -13.91 -2.34
N ARG A 139 12.67 -13.54 -2.22
CA ARG A 139 11.64 -13.87 -3.21
C ARG A 139 11.74 -13.03 -4.48
N GLN A 140 12.38 -11.86 -4.40
CA GLN A 140 12.54 -10.88 -5.48
C GLN A 140 14.00 -10.66 -5.88
N ARG A 141 14.97 -11.35 -5.26
CA ARG A 141 16.41 -11.18 -5.54
C ARG A 141 16.79 -11.30 -7.02
N ALA A 142 16.08 -12.14 -7.78
CA ALA A 142 16.31 -12.30 -9.22
C ALA A 142 15.92 -11.06 -10.05
N GLU A 143 15.10 -10.17 -9.49
CA GLU A 143 14.61 -8.93 -10.10
C GLU A 143 15.33 -7.69 -9.53
N SER A 144 16.19 -7.86 -8.53
CA SER A 144 16.91 -6.76 -7.86
C SER A 144 18.11 -6.27 -8.67
N ASP A 145 18.48 -5.00 -8.48
CA ASP A 145 19.63 -4.40 -9.15
C ASP A 145 20.85 -4.37 -8.21
N ILE A 146 22.06 -4.49 -8.76
CA ILE A 146 23.30 -4.30 -7.99
C ILE A 146 23.38 -2.88 -7.43
N GLU A 147 22.75 -1.90 -8.09
CA GLU A 147 22.63 -0.52 -7.60
C GLU A 147 21.99 -0.46 -6.19
N ASP A 148 21.04 -1.37 -5.88
CA ASP A 148 20.43 -1.44 -4.55
C ASP A 148 21.45 -1.84 -3.48
N VAL A 149 22.38 -2.74 -3.80
CA VAL A 149 23.44 -3.17 -2.88
C VAL A 149 24.46 -2.05 -2.70
N LEU A 150 24.91 -1.44 -3.80
CA LEU A 150 25.90 -0.37 -3.80
C LEU A 150 25.41 0.85 -3.02
N TYR A 151 24.11 1.15 -3.07
CA TYR A 151 23.51 2.18 -2.24
C TYR A 151 23.85 2.01 -0.74
N PHE A 152 23.79 0.79 -0.21
CA PHE A 152 24.10 0.55 1.21
C PHE A 152 25.59 0.66 1.51
N VAL A 153 26.46 0.20 0.60
CA VAL A 153 27.91 0.35 0.71
C VAL A 153 28.28 1.83 0.82
N GLU A 154 27.76 2.64 -0.09
CA GLU A 154 28.03 4.09 -0.14
C GLU A 154 27.42 4.83 1.05
N ARG A 155 26.23 4.42 1.51
CA ARG A 155 25.53 5.06 2.63
C ARG A 155 26.16 4.74 3.99
N PHE A 156 26.75 3.55 4.14
CA PHE A 156 27.30 3.07 5.40
C PHE A 156 28.80 2.72 5.32
N PRO A 157 29.66 3.67 4.91
CA PRO A 157 31.07 3.42 4.60
C PRO A 157 31.92 3.09 5.83
N HIS A 158 31.39 3.25 7.04
CA HIS A 158 32.08 2.88 8.29
C HIS A 158 31.60 1.57 8.89
N HIS A 159 30.53 0.98 8.34
CA HIS A 159 29.94 -0.26 8.82
C HIS A 159 30.17 -1.42 7.86
N LEU A 160 30.42 -1.14 6.58
CA LEU A 160 30.62 -2.14 5.55
C LEU A 160 32.07 -2.11 5.04
N PRO A 161 32.71 -3.28 4.84
CA PRO A 161 34.15 -3.37 4.52
C PRO A 161 34.45 -3.24 3.02
N TYR A 162 33.60 -2.54 2.25
CA TYR A 162 33.77 -2.35 0.80
C TYR A 162 34.17 -0.88 0.57
N HIS A 163 35.45 -0.63 0.29
CA HIS A 163 36.01 0.73 0.25
C HIS A 163 36.68 1.10 -1.07
N GLY A 164 36.91 0.14 -1.96
CA GLY A 164 37.57 0.34 -3.23
C GLY A 164 36.97 -0.51 -4.36
N PRO A 165 37.42 -0.26 -5.60
CA PRO A 165 36.88 -0.91 -6.80
C PRO A 165 37.02 -2.43 -6.77
N GLU A 166 38.13 -2.96 -6.24
CA GLU A 166 38.36 -4.41 -6.16
C GLU A 166 37.33 -5.09 -5.25
N GLU A 167 36.99 -4.48 -4.11
CA GLU A 167 35.96 -5.02 -3.23
C GLU A 167 34.55 -4.88 -3.84
N HIS A 168 34.31 -3.85 -4.65
CA HIS A 168 33.05 -3.68 -5.38
C HIS A 168 32.88 -4.73 -6.48
N ASP A 169 33.95 -5.10 -7.19
CA ASP A 169 33.93 -6.17 -8.18
C ASP A 169 33.61 -7.52 -7.52
N LEU A 170 34.23 -7.81 -6.37
CA LEU A 170 33.92 -9.01 -5.59
C LEU A 170 32.47 -9.04 -5.11
N LEU A 171 31.95 -7.90 -4.64
CA LEU A 171 30.56 -7.76 -4.23
C LEU A 171 29.59 -7.99 -5.40
N GLY A 172 29.94 -7.52 -6.59
CA GLY A 172 29.18 -7.79 -7.81
C GLY A 172 29.08 -9.29 -8.12
N GLU A 173 30.19 -10.02 -8.00
CA GLU A 173 30.19 -11.48 -8.16
C GLU A 173 29.38 -12.19 -7.06
N GLU A 174 29.49 -11.75 -5.80
CA GLU A 174 28.67 -12.28 -4.70
C GLU A 174 27.17 -12.07 -4.96
N PHE A 175 26.79 -10.89 -5.45
CA PHE A 175 25.41 -10.58 -5.79
C PHE A 175 24.89 -11.47 -6.93
N LEU A 176 25.66 -11.64 -8.02
CA LEU A 176 25.28 -12.53 -9.12
C LEU A 176 25.05 -13.98 -8.65
N ASN A 177 25.88 -14.44 -7.70
CA ASN A 177 25.70 -15.75 -7.09
C ASN A 177 24.41 -15.81 -6.26
N ASP A 178 24.08 -14.78 -5.47
CA ASP A 178 22.81 -14.74 -4.72
C ASP A 178 21.60 -14.77 -5.65
N GLN A 179 21.60 -13.97 -6.72
CA GLN A 179 20.49 -13.91 -7.68
C GLN A 179 20.22 -15.25 -8.38
N THR A 180 21.26 -16.05 -8.59
CA THR A 180 21.17 -17.34 -9.28
C THR A 180 20.96 -18.53 -8.33
N MET A 181 20.98 -18.32 -7.02
CA MET A 181 20.71 -19.39 -6.06
C MET A 181 19.29 -19.94 -6.27
N PRO A 182 19.09 -21.28 -6.24
CA PRO A 182 17.77 -21.87 -6.33
C PRO A 182 16.89 -21.39 -5.17
N MET A 183 15.63 -21.06 -5.49
CA MET A 183 14.61 -20.76 -4.48
C MET A 183 14.42 -21.99 -3.60
N ILE A 184 15.01 -21.98 -2.41
CA ILE A 184 14.66 -22.94 -1.38
C ILE A 184 13.24 -22.58 -0.97
N SER A 185 12.28 -23.52 -1.12
CA SER A 185 10.94 -23.31 -0.59
C SER A 185 11.09 -23.10 0.92
N LEU A 186 11.01 -21.85 1.37
CA LEU A 186 10.80 -21.52 2.77
C LEU A 186 9.41 -22.07 3.09
N GLN A 187 9.36 -23.30 3.61
CA GLN A 187 8.15 -23.84 4.21
C GLN A 187 7.85 -22.99 5.46
N ASP A 188 6.59 -22.56 5.55
CA ASP A 188 6.01 -21.59 6.49
C ASP A 188 6.45 -21.72 7.95
#